data_AF-A0A7R9E527-F1
#
_entry.id   AF-A0A7R9E527-F1
#
_cell.length_a   1.000
_cell.length_b   1.000
_cell.length_c   1.000
_cell.angle_alpha   90.00
_cell.angle_beta   90.00
_cell.angle_gamma   90.00
#
_symmetry.space_group_name_H-M   'P 1'
#
loop_
_entity.id
_entity.type
_entity.pdbx_description
1 polymer ?
#
loop_
_entity_poly.entity_id
_entity_poly.type
_entity_poly.pdbx_seq_one_letter_code
_entity_poly.pdbx_strand_id
1 'polypeptide(L)'
;MAPPPMSSLLPDPIAHINTFCSYVTMLADHGSKDEIKLRAAQELSENFEASTSVPFPLKVILSSSEYPTFLDHSMKKFLKILQDGEPLFIGEYNIQQVRKLILEMIHRFPSNDHLRPYVKHILTLMLKLLETDNEENALVCLRIINELHRHFRPTFNPEIQHFLNFVKTIYRELPNHLSNIFEPRPNYRVTDLSDINVDQIITKIYSITPIYTDQTTTNGAAIHYNMIPKAVNSMKVLQELPIIVVLMYTLYKQNVHNDVMEFIPLVMTTITLQPSVAHRENPLFCKEVFVDFMGAQIKTLSFLAYLNRIYKEAVAKHATLLVKGMLGMFTLCPQEVAHLRKELLIAARHILATDLRTNHFITMSPKVLKQAPLLRAMYRMNPQQHVALMKTADKKLVDSVCECAYNTLKGGCH
;
A
#
# COMPACT_ATOMS: atom_id res chain seq x y z
N MET A 1 -5.50 -48.31 41.34
CA MET A 1 -6.12 -46.99 41.12
C MET A 1 -5.25 -46.25 40.12
N ALA A 2 -5.71 -46.08 38.88
CA ALA A 2 -5.09 -45.16 37.94
C ALA A 2 -5.43 -43.72 38.35
N PRO A 3 -4.53 -42.74 38.17
CA PRO A 3 -4.85 -41.34 38.46
C PRO A 3 -5.94 -40.85 37.49
N PRO A 4 -6.80 -39.90 37.89
CA PRO A 4 -7.81 -39.35 36.99
C PRO A 4 -7.12 -38.57 35.87
N PRO A 5 -7.70 -38.53 34.65
CA PRO A 5 -7.18 -37.68 33.59
C PRO A 5 -7.31 -36.22 34.01
N MET A 6 -6.20 -35.48 33.99
CA MET A 6 -6.25 -34.02 34.08
C MET A 6 -7.02 -33.52 32.86
N SER A 7 -8.28 -33.15 33.07
CA SER A 7 -9.00 -32.30 32.13
C SER A 7 -8.25 -30.98 32.07
N SER A 8 -7.53 -30.73 30.97
CA SER A 8 -7.11 -29.38 30.62
C SER A 8 -8.39 -28.55 30.50
N LEU A 9 -8.69 -27.77 31.55
CA LEU A 9 -9.82 -26.83 31.57
C LEU A 9 -9.62 -25.88 30.38
N LEU A 10 -10.42 -26.09 29.34
CA LEU A 10 -10.59 -25.10 28.29
C LEU A 10 -11.05 -23.82 28.99
N PRO A 11 -10.36 -22.69 28.81
CA PRO A 11 -10.75 -21.47 29.48
C PRO A 11 -12.16 -21.04 29.04
N ASP A 12 -12.96 -20.59 29.99
CA ASP A 12 -14.37 -20.25 29.79
C ASP A 12 -14.53 -19.18 28.68
N PRO A 13 -15.15 -19.52 27.53
CA PRO A 13 -15.37 -18.60 26.42
C PRO A 13 -16.05 -17.29 26.83
N ILE A 14 -16.95 -17.34 27.82
CA ILE A 14 -17.73 -16.19 28.28
C ILE A 14 -16.84 -15.24 29.07
N ALA A 15 -15.97 -15.78 29.93
CA ALA A 15 -15.02 -14.97 30.71
C ALA A 15 -14.05 -14.20 29.80
N HIS A 16 -13.58 -14.83 28.72
CA HIS A 16 -12.75 -14.18 27.71
C HIS A 16 -13.47 -13.06 26.97
N ILE A 17 -14.72 -13.28 26.52
CA ILE A 17 -15.51 -12.26 25.85
C ILE A 17 -15.77 -11.06 26.77
N ASN A 18 -16.09 -11.30 28.04
CA ASN A 18 -16.26 -10.22 29.02
C ASN A 18 -14.97 -9.41 29.23
N THR A 19 -13.82 -10.09 29.25
CA THR A 19 -12.51 -9.44 29.35
C THR A 19 -12.24 -8.56 28.12
N PHE A 20 -12.55 -9.05 26.92
CA PHE A 20 -12.39 -8.27 25.69
C PHE A 20 -13.34 -7.08 25.60
N CYS A 21 -14.61 -7.25 26.03
CA CYS A 21 -15.55 -6.14 26.17
C CYS A 21 -15.03 -5.07 27.14
N SER A 22 -14.36 -5.47 28.23
CA SER A 22 -13.72 -4.54 29.17
C SER A 22 -12.60 -3.75 28.50
N TYR A 23 -11.69 -4.43 27.77
CA TYR A 23 -10.64 -3.75 27.01
C TYR A 23 -11.21 -2.77 25.97
N VAL A 24 -12.21 -3.18 25.19
CA VAL A 24 -12.91 -2.30 24.23
C VAL A 24 -13.50 -1.08 24.92
N THR A 25 -14.06 -1.24 26.11
CA THR A 25 -14.63 -0.12 26.90
C THR A 25 -13.54 0.83 27.37
N MET A 26 -12.40 0.30 27.84
CA MET A 26 -11.25 1.07 28.30
C MET A 26 -10.61 1.89 27.17
N LEU A 27 -10.60 1.38 25.93
CA LEU A 27 -10.12 2.14 24.76
C LEU A 27 -10.94 3.41 24.52
N ALA A 28 -12.25 3.36 24.79
CA ALA A 28 -13.17 4.48 24.58
C ALA A 28 -13.30 5.41 25.79
N ASP A 29 -12.63 5.12 26.91
CA ASP A 29 -12.69 5.93 28.11
C ASP A 29 -11.75 7.14 28.00
N HIS A 30 -12.30 8.36 28.09
CA HIS A 30 -11.53 9.60 28.05
C HIS A 30 -10.67 9.81 29.32
N GLY A 31 -11.02 9.18 30.45
CA GLY A 31 -10.25 9.27 31.69
C GLY A 31 -9.03 8.35 31.74
N SER A 32 -8.97 7.34 30.86
CA SER A 32 -7.88 6.37 30.82
C SER A 32 -6.62 6.92 30.15
N LYS A 33 -5.45 6.69 30.77
CA LYS A 33 -4.14 7.07 30.21
C LYS A 33 -3.84 6.33 28.91
N ASP A 34 -3.17 6.99 27.97
CA ASP A 34 -2.88 6.43 26.64
C ASP A 34 -2.03 5.15 26.68
N GLU A 35 -1.10 5.04 27.64
CA GLU A 35 -0.30 3.82 27.84
C GLU A 35 -1.18 2.61 28.22
N ILE A 36 -2.20 2.83 29.06
CA ILE A 36 -3.13 1.79 29.48
C ILE A 36 -4.00 1.38 28.29
N LYS A 37 -4.45 2.35 27.48
CA LYS A 37 -5.18 2.07 26.23
C LYS A 37 -4.34 1.26 25.25
N LEU A 38 -3.06 1.61 25.08
CA LEU A 38 -2.17 0.87 24.21
C LEU A 38 -2.01 -0.59 24.66
N ARG A 39 -1.76 -0.82 25.96
CA ARG A 39 -1.67 -2.19 26.50
C ARG A 39 -2.98 -2.96 26.26
N ALA A 40 -4.13 -2.34 26.46
CA ALA A 40 -5.43 -2.96 26.18
C ALA A 40 -5.59 -3.35 24.70
N ALA A 41 -5.20 -2.46 23.79
CA ALA A 41 -5.29 -2.67 22.35
C ALA A 41 -4.36 -3.79 21.90
N GLN A 42 -3.16 -3.88 22.47
CA GLN A 42 -2.17 -4.93 22.19
C GLN A 42 -2.71 -6.30 22.63
N GLU A 43 -3.13 -6.41 23.90
CA GLU A 43 -3.74 -7.64 24.44
C GLU A 43 -4.95 -8.07 23.60
N LEU A 44 -5.81 -7.12 23.21
CA LEU A 44 -6.95 -7.43 22.35
C LEU A 44 -6.49 -7.92 20.97
N SER A 45 -5.55 -7.23 20.32
CA SER A 45 -5.08 -7.53 18.97
C SER A 45 -4.36 -8.88 18.86
N GLU A 46 -3.53 -9.25 19.85
CA GLU A 46 -2.84 -10.55 19.90
C GLU A 46 -3.84 -11.72 19.88
N ASN A 47 -4.97 -11.55 20.57
CA ASN A 47 -6.04 -12.54 20.58
C ASN A 47 -6.84 -12.63 19.27
N PHE A 48 -6.69 -11.66 18.35
CA PHE A 48 -7.22 -11.71 16.98
C PHE A 48 -6.25 -12.34 15.98
N GLU A 49 -4.96 -12.53 16.32
CA GLU A 49 -3.96 -12.98 15.36
C GLU A 49 -4.11 -14.46 15.01
N ALA A 50 -4.64 -14.71 13.80
CA ALA A 50 -4.84 -16.05 13.27
C ALA A 50 -3.58 -16.57 12.56
N SER A 51 -2.50 -16.87 13.28
CA SER A 51 -1.37 -17.58 12.65
C SER A 51 -1.71 -19.06 12.46
N THR A 52 -1.45 -19.53 11.24
CA THR A 52 -1.83 -20.79 10.58
C THR A 52 -1.30 -22.10 11.19
N SER A 53 -1.06 -22.14 12.50
CA SER A 53 -0.75 -23.37 13.25
C SER A 53 -1.46 -23.40 14.60
N VAL A 54 -2.75 -23.02 14.58
CA VAL A 54 -3.75 -22.99 15.67
C VAL A 54 -3.79 -21.70 16.52
N PRO A 55 -4.84 -20.87 16.38
CA PRO A 55 -5.18 -19.81 17.34
C PRO A 55 -6.53 -20.12 18.00
N PHE A 56 -6.49 -20.49 19.27
CA PHE A 56 -7.66 -20.85 20.09
C PHE A 56 -8.64 -19.68 20.37
N PRO A 57 -8.25 -18.40 20.56
CA PRO A 57 -9.18 -17.39 21.08
C PRO A 57 -10.17 -16.81 20.04
N LEU A 58 -9.73 -16.38 18.85
CA LEU A 58 -10.67 -15.85 17.84
C LEU A 58 -11.65 -16.94 17.35
N LYS A 59 -11.19 -18.19 17.19
CA LYS A 59 -12.07 -19.31 16.80
C LYS A 59 -13.13 -19.60 17.86
N VAL A 60 -12.78 -19.50 19.15
CA VAL A 60 -13.72 -19.64 20.27
C VAL A 60 -14.75 -18.51 20.26
N ILE A 61 -14.34 -17.26 20.05
CA ILE A 61 -15.26 -16.12 19.99
C ILE A 61 -16.19 -16.26 18.79
N LEU A 62 -15.65 -16.50 17.59
CA LEU A 62 -16.46 -16.64 16.37
C LEU A 62 -17.43 -17.82 16.41
N SER A 63 -17.18 -18.81 17.28
CA SER A 63 -18.04 -19.98 17.48
C SER A 63 -18.96 -19.84 18.69
N SER A 64 -18.87 -18.74 19.45
CA SER A 64 -19.68 -18.45 20.64
C SER A 64 -21.00 -17.75 20.28
N SER A 65 -22.05 -18.02 21.05
CA SER A 65 -23.37 -17.37 20.93
C SER A 65 -23.33 -15.86 21.19
N GLU A 66 -22.32 -15.39 21.92
CA GLU A 66 -22.17 -14.00 22.34
C GLU A 66 -21.45 -13.13 21.31
N TYR A 67 -20.91 -13.74 20.24
CA TYR A 67 -20.17 -13.02 19.19
C TYR A 67 -20.91 -11.81 18.61
N PRO A 68 -22.21 -11.88 18.23
CA PRO A 68 -22.90 -10.73 17.65
C PRO A 68 -22.95 -9.53 18.60
N THR A 69 -23.10 -9.78 19.90
CA THR A 69 -23.11 -8.74 20.94
C THR A 69 -21.72 -8.13 21.11
N PHE A 70 -20.68 -8.96 21.16
CA PHE A 70 -19.29 -8.49 21.20
C PHE A 70 -18.93 -7.65 19.98
N LEU A 71 -19.33 -8.10 18.78
CA LEU A 71 -19.10 -7.40 17.53
C LEU A 71 -19.78 -6.04 17.52
N ASP A 72 -21.06 -5.96 17.91
CA ASP A 72 -21.81 -4.71 17.99
C ASP A 72 -21.13 -3.70 18.93
N HIS A 73 -20.75 -4.14 20.13
CA HIS A 73 -20.04 -3.32 21.11
C HIS A 73 -18.69 -2.83 20.56
N SER A 74 -17.90 -3.74 19.98
CA SER A 74 -16.59 -3.43 19.41
C SER A 74 -16.69 -2.44 18.25
N MET A 75 -17.55 -2.70 17.27
CA MET A 75 -17.73 -1.84 16.09
C MET A 75 -18.15 -0.42 16.49
N LYS A 76 -19.12 -0.27 17.40
CA LYS A 76 -19.56 1.05 17.87
C LYS A 76 -18.43 1.86 18.51
N LYS A 77 -17.60 1.23 19.34
CA LYS A 77 -16.49 1.91 20.02
C LYS A 77 -15.32 2.17 19.08
N PHE A 78 -14.93 1.20 18.25
CA PHE A 78 -13.84 1.33 17.30
C PHE A 78 -14.10 2.45 16.28
N LEU A 79 -15.29 2.45 15.66
CA LEU A 79 -15.65 3.49 14.70
C LEU A 79 -15.69 4.86 15.36
N LYS A 80 -16.22 4.96 16.59
CA LYS A 80 -16.25 6.23 17.33
C LYS A 80 -14.85 6.76 17.64
N ILE A 81 -13.94 5.92 18.13
CA ILE A 81 -12.55 6.32 18.45
C ILE A 81 -11.84 6.84 17.18
N LEU A 82 -12.00 6.14 16.07
CA LEU A 82 -11.37 6.51 14.80
C LEU A 82 -11.98 7.78 14.20
N GLN A 83 -13.30 7.98 14.36
CA GLN A 83 -14.04 9.13 13.81
C GLN A 83 -13.83 10.41 14.62
N ASP A 84 -13.82 10.32 15.96
CA ASP A 84 -13.73 11.46 16.87
C ASP A 84 -12.27 11.83 17.20
N GLY A 85 -11.33 10.90 17.02
CA GLY A 85 -9.90 11.14 17.29
C GLY A 85 -9.18 11.82 16.12
N GLU A 86 -8.28 12.73 16.45
CA GLU A 86 -7.41 13.42 15.49
C GLU A 86 -6.31 12.50 14.92
N PRO A 87 -5.86 12.73 13.67
CA PRO A 87 -4.74 11.99 13.08
C PRO A 87 -3.43 12.38 13.76
N LEU A 88 -2.57 11.38 13.96
CA LEU A 88 -1.29 11.55 14.64
C LEU A 88 -0.16 11.05 13.75
N PHE A 89 0.94 11.79 13.73
CA PHE A 89 2.02 11.57 12.76
C PHE A 89 3.34 11.15 13.41
N ILE A 90 3.37 10.96 14.73
CA ILE A 90 4.53 10.40 15.44
C ILE A 90 4.21 8.95 15.77
N GLY A 91 5.00 8.01 15.23
CA GLY A 91 4.72 6.58 15.35
C GLY A 91 4.76 6.06 16.80
N GLU A 92 5.60 6.65 17.64
CA GLU A 92 5.77 6.24 19.03
C GLU A 92 4.65 6.77 19.94
N TYR A 93 3.74 7.62 19.46
CA TYR A 93 2.59 8.04 20.25
C TYR A 93 1.64 6.86 20.47
N ASN A 94 1.38 6.56 21.75
CA ASN A 94 0.56 5.44 22.17
C ASN A 94 -0.82 5.43 21.48
N ILE A 95 -1.45 6.59 21.40
CA ILE A 95 -2.77 6.73 20.77
C ILE A 95 -2.72 6.54 19.24
N GLN A 96 -1.61 6.85 18.56
CA GLN A 96 -1.41 6.50 17.14
C GLN A 96 -1.34 4.98 16.97
N GLN A 97 -0.58 4.29 17.83
CA GLN A 97 -0.50 2.82 17.82
C GLN A 97 -1.86 2.17 18.11
N VAL A 98 -2.63 2.71 19.06
CA VAL A 98 -4.02 2.27 19.33
C VAL A 98 -4.90 2.40 18.08
N ARG A 99 -4.86 3.55 17.38
CA ARG A 99 -5.63 3.75 16.14
C ARG A 99 -5.30 2.71 15.08
N LYS A 100 -4.00 2.46 14.86
CA LYS A 100 -3.53 1.43 13.92
C LYS A 100 -4.01 0.03 14.31
N LEU A 101 -3.88 -0.36 15.58
CA LEU A 101 -4.35 -1.65 16.09
C LEU A 101 -5.86 -1.81 15.93
N ILE A 102 -6.65 -0.75 16.15
CA ILE A 102 -8.10 -0.78 15.90
C ILE A 102 -8.40 -1.06 14.43
N LEU A 103 -7.73 -0.38 13.50
CA LEU A 103 -7.89 -0.64 12.06
C LEU A 103 -7.51 -2.09 11.71
N GLU A 104 -6.41 -2.61 12.25
CA GLU A 104 -5.99 -3.99 12.02
C GLU A 104 -7.00 -5.00 12.59
N MET A 105 -7.58 -4.73 13.76
CA MET A 105 -8.64 -5.56 14.33
C MET A 105 -9.92 -5.52 13.47
N ILE A 106 -10.32 -4.34 12.97
CA ILE A 106 -11.43 -4.21 12.01
C ILE A 106 -11.19 -5.10 10.78
N HIS A 107 -9.97 -5.06 10.22
CA HIS A 107 -9.58 -5.88 9.07
C HIS A 107 -9.58 -7.39 9.38
N ARG A 108 -9.34 -7.79 10.63
CA ARG A 108 -9.29 -9.21 11.04
C ARG A 108 -10.66 -9.81 11.35
N PHE A 109 -11.72 -9.01 11.53
CA PHE A 109 -13.05 -9.57 11.71
C PHE A 109 -13.49 -10.33 10.45
N PRO A 110 -14.09 -11.52 10.60
CA PRO A 110 -14.55 -12.27 9.45
C PRO A 110 -15.66 -11.52 8.73
N SER A 111 -15.53 -11.46 7.40
CA SER A 111 -16.58 -10.99 6.51
C SER A 111 -17.74 -12.00 6.50
N ASN A 112 -18.63 -11.92 7.50
CA ASN A 112 -19.82 -12.76 7.65
C ASN A 112 -21.10 -11.89 7.70
N ASP A 113 -22.26 -12.53 7.84
CA ASP A 113 -23.54 -11.80 7.89
C ASP A 113 -23.72 -10.95 9.15
N HIS A 114 -23.00 -11.25 10.25
CA HIS A 114 -22.99 -10.40 11.44
C HIS A 114 -22.24 -9.08 11.21
N LEU A 115 -21.20 -9.07 10.37
CA LEU A 115 -20.46 -7.85 10.02
C LEU A 115 -21.22 -6.96 9.03
N ARG A 116 -22.07 -7.56 8.18
CA ARG A 116 -22.81 -6.89 7.09
C ARG A 116 -23.48 -5.55 7.49
N PRO A 117 -24.14 -5.40 8.66
CA PRO A 117 -24.77 -4.13 9.07
C PRO A 117 -23.77 -2.97 9.25
N TYR A 118 -22.52 -3.26 9.57
CA TYR A 118 -21.48 -2.26 9.84
C TYR A 118 -20.69 -1.87 8.58
N VAL A 119 -20.75 -2.67 7.51
CA VAL A 119 -19.93 -2.50 6.30
C VAL A 119 -20.03 -1.10 5.71
N LYS A 120 -21.23 -0.53 5.62
CA LYS A 120 -21.41 0.83 5.10
C LYS A 120 -20.65 1.86 5.95
N HIS A 121 -20.82 1.81 7.27
CA HIS A 121 -20.17 2.75 8.20
C HIS A 121 -18.65 2.58 8.20
N ILE A 122 -18.15 1.34 8.15
CA ILE A 122 -16.72 1.06 8.04
C ILE A 122 -16.18 1.69 6.75
N LEU A 123 -16.79 1.40 5.60
CA LEU A 123 -16.30 1.90 4.31
C LEU A 123 -16.29 3.42 4.23
N THR A 124 -17.37 4.09 4.68
CA THR A 124 -17.45 5.55 4.73
C THR A 124 -16.31 6.14 5.58
N LEU A 125 -16.06 5.56 6.77
CA LEU A 125 -14.99 6.03 7.63
C LEU A 125 -13.60 5.76 7.01
N MET A 126 -13.37 4.56 6.45
CA MET A 126 -12.09 4.23 5.82
C MET A 126 -11.77 5.20 4.68
N LEU A 127 -12.75 5.53 3.83
CA LEU A 127 -12.57 6.50 2.74
C LEU A 127 -12.18 7.88 3.26
N LYS A 128 -12.82 8.37 4.33
CA LYS A 128 -12.46 9.64 4.98
C LYS A 128 -11.03 9.60 5.54
N LEU A 129 -10.64 8.52 6.20
CA LEU A 129 -9.31 8.40 6.81
C LEU A 129 -8.18 8.40 5.78
N LEU A 130 -8.41 7.98 4.52
CA LEU A 130 -7.41 8.08 3.46
C LEU A 130 -6.96 9.52 3.17
N GLU A 131 -7.83 10.51 3.42
CA GLU A 131 -7.56 11.91 3.13
C GLU A 131 -6.86 12.63 4.29
N THR A 132 -7.12 12.20 5.52
CA THR A 132 -6.69 12.92 6.72
C THR A 132 -5.58 12.23 7.50
N ASP A 133 -5.51 10.90 7.45
CA ASP A 133 -4.64 10.11 8.33
C ASP A 133 -3.24 9.89 7.74
N ASN A 134 -2.36 9.24 8.49
CA ASN A 134 -0.99 8.98 8.09
C ASN A 134 -0.84 7.73 7.20
N GLU A 135 0.35 7.55 6.61
CA GLU A 135 0.71 6.42 5.73
C GLU A 135 0.34 5.05 6.33
N GLU A 136 0.65 4.79 7.59
CA GLU A 136 0.45 3.45 8.17
C GLU A 136 -1.03 3.11 8.31
N ASN A 137 -1.82 4.05 8.83
CA ASN A 137 -3.26 3.87 9.02
C ASN A 137 -3.98 3.73 7.68
N ALA A 138 -3.61 4.55 6.69
CA ALA A 138 -4.21 4.52 5.36
C ALA A 138 -3.95 3.21 4.61
N LEU A 139 -2.76 2.61 4.77
CA LEU A 139 -2.45 1.30 4.18
C LEU A 139 -3.38 0.20 4.72
N VAL A 140 -3.72 0.23 6.01
CA VAL A 140 -4.71 -0.70 6.58
C VAL A 140 -6.12 -0.38 6.07
N CYS A 141 -6.50 0.90 5.98
CA CYS A 141 -7.77 1.33 5.42
C CYS A 141 -7.99 0.80 3.99
N LEU A 142 -6.96 0.87 3.12
CA LEU A 142 -7.04 0.34 1.75
C LEU A 142 -7.27 -1.18 1.71
N ARG A 143 -6.67 -1.93 2.65
CA ARG A 143 -6.90 -3.38 2.77
C ARG A 143 -8.34 -3.70 3.17
N ILE A 144 -8.86 -2.98 4.18
CA ILE A 144 -10.28 -3.09 4.60
C ILE A 144 -11.21 -2.78 3.44
N ILE A 145 -10.98 -1.66 2.73
CA ILE A 145 -11.77 -1.27 1.57
C ILE A 145 -11.76 -2.37 0.52
N ASN A 146 -10.58 -2.91 0.17
CA ASN A 146 -10.45 -3.98 -0.82
C ASN A 146 -11.21 -5.25 -0.42
N GLU A 147 -11.07 -5.71 0.82
CA GLU A 147 -11.70 -6.93 1.31
C GLU A 147 -13.23 -6.81 1.34
N LEU A 148 -13.74 -5.76 2.00
CA LEU A 148 -15.19 -5.60 2.17
C LEU A 148 -15.90 -5.40 0.83
N HIS A 149 -15.30 -4.65 -0.11
CA HIS A 149 -15.88 -4.50 -1.45
C HIS A 149 -15.88 -5.81 -2.25
N ARG A 150 -14.82 -6.63 -2.15
CA ARG A 150 -14.77 -7.93 -2.83
C ARG A 150 -15.78 -8.91 -2.28
N HIS A 151 -15.91 -8.95 -0.96
CA HIS A 151 -16.78 -9.90 -0.27
C HIS A 151 -18.26 -9.50 -0.37
N PHE A 152 -18.60 -8.29 0.07
CA PHE A 152 -20.01 -7.87 0.20
C PHE A 152 -20.58 -7.26 -1.08
N ARG A 153 -19.72 -6.76 -1.98
CA ARG A 153 -20.13 -6.07 -3.23
C ARG A 153 -21.26 -5.06 -2.98
N PRO A 154 -21.03 -4.04 -2.14
CA PRO A 154 -22.07 -3.08 -1.80
C PRO A 154 -22.60 -2.37 -3.05
N THR A 155 -23.78 -1.75 -2.96
CA THR A 155 -24.31 -0.96 -4.07
C THR A 155 -23.49 0.32 -4.27
N PHE A 156 -23.45 0.81 -5.51
CA PHE A 156 -22.82 2.09 -5.82
C PHE A 156 -23.39 3.22 -4.95
N ASN A 157 -22.51 4.14 -4.53
CA ASN A 157 -22.87 5.34 -3.78
C ASN A 157 -21.92 6.51 -4.16
N PRO A 158 -22.28 7.77 -3.84
CA PRO A 158 -21.48 8.94 -4.21
C PRO A 158 -20.06 8.97 -3.62
N GLU A 159 -19.80 8.28 -2.50
CA GLU A 159 -18.47 8.23 -1.88
C GLU A 159 -17.46 7.52 -2.80
N ILE A 160 -17.92 6.60 -3.66
CA ILE A 160 -17.07 5.96 -4.67
C ILE A 160 -16.57 6.98 -5.70
N GLN A 161 -17.43 7.90 -6.15
CA GLN A 161 -17.00 8.98 -7.05
C GLN A 161 -16.04 9.93 -6.35
N HIS A 162 -16.32 10.27 -5.09
CA HIS A 162 -15.42 11.09 -4.28
C HIS A 162 -14.03 10.46 -4.17
N PHE A 163 -13.96 9.17 -3.85
CA PHE A 163 -12.72 8.40 -3.83
C PHE A 163 -11.97 8.45 -5.17
N LEU A 164 -12.64 8.24 -6.30
CA LEU A 164 -11.98 8.32 -7.60
C LEU A 164 -11.42 9.73 -7.89
N ASN A 165 -12.15 10.78 -7.51
CA ASN A 165 -11.67 12.16 -7.61
C ASN A 165 -10.47 12.45 -6.69
N PHE A 166 -10.49 11.91 -5.48
CA PHE A 166 -9.37 11.95 -4.55
C PHE A 166 -8.12 11.30 -5.17
N VAL A 167 -8.22 10.08 -5.70
CA VAL A 167 -7.07 9.40 -6.34
C VAL A 167 -6.60 10.18 -7.58
N LYS A 168 -7.50 10.72 -8.40
CA LYS A 168 -7.13 11.59 -9.53
C LYS A 168 -6.33 12.81 -9.07
N THR A 169 -6.67 13.39 -7.92
CA THR A 169 -5.96 14.53 -7.34
C THR A 169 -4.53 14.15 -6.95
N ILE A 170 -4.33 13.00 -6.29
CA ILE A 170 -2.98 12.51 -5.95
C ILE A 170 -2.11 12.39 -7.21
N TYR A 171 -2.60 11.74 -8.26
CA TYR A 171 -1.85 11.60 -9.51
C TYR A 171 -1.59 12.94 -10.22
N ARG A 172 -2.52 13.89 -10.12
CA ARG A 172 -2.38 15.21 -10.72
C ARG A 172 -1.33 16.07 -10.04
N GLU A 173 -1.24 15.99 -8.72
CA GLU A 173 -0.29 16.76 -7.91
C GLU A 173 1.09 16.11 -7.82
N LEU A 174 1.22 14.81 -8.08
CA LEU A 174 2.50 14.09 -8.02
C LEU A 174 3.64 14.76 -8.80
N PRO A 175 3.46 15.24 -10.05
CA PRO A 175 4.52 15.96 -10.78
C PRO A 175 5.01 17.22 -10.04
N ASN A 176 4.11 17.93 -9.33
CA ASN A 176 4.44 19.15 -8.60
C ASN A 176 5.30 18.86 -7.36
N HIS A 177 5.16 17.65 -6.79
CA HIS A 177 5.90 17.21 -5.62
C HIS A 177 7.22 16.50 -5.96
N LEU A 178 7.48 16.20 -7.23
CA LEU A 178 8.58 15.33 -7.66
C LEU A 178 9.95 15.81 -7.16
N SER A 179 10.23 17.11 -7.22
CA SER A 179 11.49 17.66 -6.72
C SER A 179 11.63 17.42 -5.22
N ASN A 180 10.59 17.72 -4.44
CA ASN A 180 10.61 17.62 -2.99
C ASN A 180 10.71 16.18 -2.50
N ILE A 181 10.14 15.21 -3.23
CA ILE A 181 10.24 13.78 -2.92
C ILE A 181 11.71 13.33 -2.88
N PHE A 182 12.56 13.90 -3.73
CA PHE A 182 13.95 13.48 -3.91
C PHE A 182 14.97 14.47 -3.35
N GLU A 183 14.53 15.54 -2.71
CA GLU A 183 15.43 16.40 -1.93
C GLU A 183 16.06 15.61 -0.77
N PRO A 184 17.32 15.90 -0.41
CA PRO A 184 17.95 15.32 0.78
C PRO A 184 17.06 15.50 2.01
N ARG A 185 16.89 14.42 2.78
CA ARG A 185 16.05 14.45 3.97
C ARG A 185 16.64 15.46 4.99
N PRO A 186 15.84 16.43 5.46
CA PRO A 186 16.28 17.31 6.53
C PRO A 186 16.55 16.51 7.80
N ASN A 187 17.63 16.85 8.50
CA ASN A 187 17.96 16.24 9.79
C ASN A 187 17.27 17.05 10.89
N TYR A 188 16.15 16.55 11.39
CA TYR A 188 15.42 17.18 12.49
C TYR A 188 16.07 16.81 13.82
N ARG A 189 16.63 17.81 14.50
CA ARG A 189 17.16 17.70 15.87
C ARG A 189 16.48 18.74 16.75
N VAL A 190 15.91 18.29 17.85
CA VAL A 190 15.20 19.14 18.81
C VAL A 190 15.55 18.78 20.25
N THR A 191 15.38 19.71 21.17
CA THR A 191 15.56 19.44 22.60
C THR A 191 14.36 18.70 23.17
N ASP A 192 13.14 19.13 22.81
CA ASP A 192 11.90 18.46 23.14
C ASP A 192 10.97 18.34 21.92
N LEU A 193 10.09 17.34 21.91
CA LEU A 193 9.11 17.18 20.83
C LEU A 193 8.10 18.33 20.76
N SER A 194 7.85 19.02 21.86
CA SER A 194 6.96 20.20 21.90
C SER A 194 7.49 21.38 21.08
N ASP A 195 8.80 21.41 20.77
CA ASP A 195 9.42 22.45 19.93
C ASP A 195 9.11 22.25 18.43
N ILE A 196 8.51 21.12 18.06
CA ILE A 196 8.24 20.77 16.67
C ILE A 196 6.87 21.26 16.21
N ASN A 197 6.85 22.01 15.11
CA ASN A 197 5.63 22.24 14.35
C ASN A 197 5.35 21.05 13.42
N VAL A 198 4.59 20.07 13.92
CA VAL A 198 4.23 18.85 13.19
C VAL A 198 3.55 19.17 11.86
N ASP A 199 2.59 20.10 11.85
CA ASP A 199 1.82 20.48 10.66
C ASP A 199 2.70 21.00 9.51
N GLN A 200 3.76 21.74 9.83
CA GLN A 200 4.70 22.20 8.81
C GLN A 200 5.58 21.07 8.28
N ILE A 201 6.04 20.15 9.14
CA ILE A 201 6.91 19.04 8.73
C ILE A 201 6.16 18.06 7.83
N ILE A 202 4.93 17.68 8.20
CA ILE A 202 4.15 16.68 7.47
C ILE A 202 3.81 17.11 6.03
N THR A 203 3.82 18.42 5.74
CA THR A 203 3.64 18.93 4.37
C THR A 203 4.88 18.75 3.48
N LYS A 204 6.04 18.46 4.07
CA LYS A 204 7.34 18.42 3.38
C LYS A 204 7.97 17.02 3.33
N ILE A 205 7.39 16.04 4.03
CA ILE A 205 7.91 14.67 4.07
C ILE A 205 7.06 13.73 3.21
N TYR A 206 7.75 12.77 2.57
CA TYR A 206 7.17 11.77 1.65
C TYR A 206 7.49 10.33 2.07
N SER A 207 8.24 10.18 3.16
CA SER A 207 8.57 8.91 3.83
C SER A 207 8.75 9.14 5.31
N ILE A 208 8.78 8.05 6.08
CA ILE A 208 9.11 8.10 7.49
C ILE A 208 10.46 8.82 7.68
N THR A 209 10.45 9.87 8.51
CA THR A 209 11.59 10.73 8.76
C THR A 209 11.91 10.74 10.25
N PRO A 210 13.12 10.33 10.66
CA PRO A 210 13.50 10.33 12.05
C PRO A 210 13.67 11.76 12.58
N ILE A 211 13.18 11.98 13.79
CA ILE A 211 13.38 13.17 14.61
C ILE A 211 14.27 12.74 15.77
N TYR A 212 15.45 13.34 15.87
CA TYR A 212 16.37 13.07 16.97
C TYR A 212 16.14 14.08 18.09
N THR A 213 16.14 13.59 19.32
CA THR A 213 16.09 14.45 20.50
C THR A 213 17.45 14.49 21.19
N ASP A 214 17.75 15.60 21.87
CA ASP A 214 18.94 15.71 22.72
C ASP A 214 18.80 14.90 24.02
N GLN A 215 17.62 14.34 24.27
CA GLN A 215 17.33 13.51 25.43
C GLN A 215 17.90 12.09 25.27
N THR A 216 18.43 11.56 26.37
CA THR A 216 18.93 10.19 26.45
C THR A 216 18.06 9.36 27.38
N THR A 217 17.83 8.10 27.01
CA THR A 217 17.21 7.11 27.90
C THR A 217 18.06 6.89 29.16
N THR A 218 17.50 6.22 30.17
CA THR A 218 18.20 5.80 31.40
C THR A 218 19.47 4.99 31.13
N ASN A 219 19.58 4.38 29.95
CA ASN A 219 20.71 3.56 29.53
C ASN A 219 21.71 4.34 28.64
N GLY A 220 21.56 5.66 28.52
CA GLY A 220 22.42 6.53 27.73
C GLY A 220 22.20 6.46 26.21
N ALA A 221 21.20 5.72 25.73
CA ALA A 221 20.87 5.67 24.31
C ALA A 221 20.08 6.91 23.88
N ALA A 222 20.43 7.46 22.71
CA ALA A 222 19.73 8.59 22.11
C ALA A 222 18.27 8.24 21.77
N ILE A 223 17.33 9.10 22.15
CA ILE A 223 15.92 8.94 21.83
C ILE A 223 15.64 9.55 20.46
N HIS A 224 14.97 8.78 19.61
CA HIS A 224 14.47 9.25 18.32
C HIS A 224 13.01 8.84 18.14
N TYR A 225 12.31 9.63 17.33
CA TYR A 225 10.90 9.46 16.98
C TYR A 225 10.75 9.38 15.47
N ASN A 226 9.73 8.69 15.00
CA ASN A 226 9.47 8.51 13.58
C ASN A 226 8.28 9.38 13.15
N MET A 227 8.56 10.45 12.39
CA MET A 227 7.54 11.25 11.74
C MET A 227 7.03 10.51 10.50
N ILE A 228 5.77 10.12 10.52
CA ILE A 228 5.07 9.40 9.46
C ILE A 228 4.43 10.44 8.51
N PRO A 229 4.59 10.32 7.19
CA PRO A 229 3.99 11.26 6.24
C PRO A 229 2.46 11.11 6.19
N LYS A 230 1.78 12.16 5.70
CA LYS A 230 0.36 12.05 5.33
C LYS A 230 0.18 10.99 4.24
N ALA A 231 -0.94 10.27 4.30
CA ALA A 231 -1.27 9.23 3.33
C ALA A 231 -1.19 9.73 1.87
N VAL A 232 -1.68 10.96 1.62
CA VAL A 232 -1.67 11.61 0.29
C VAL A 232 -0.27 11.84 -0.30
N ASN A 233 0.76 11.89 0.56
CA ASN A 233 2.16 12.11 0.15
C ASN A 233 2.93 10.79 0.04
N SER A 234 2.34 9.66 0.45
CA SER A 234 3.04 8.38 0.53
C SER A 234 3.09 7.65 -0.81
N MET A 235 4.30 7.29 -1.24
CA MET A 235 4.48 6.43 -2.41
C MET A 235 3.97 5.00 -2.17
N LYS A 236 3.97 4.51 -0.93
CA LYS A 236 3.43 3.19 -0.59
C LYS A 236 1.90 3.17 -0.69
N VAL A 237 1.23 4.24 -0.25
CA VAL A 237 -0.22 4.38 -0.46
C VAL A 237 -0.52 4.44 -1.96
N LEU A 238 0.24 5.23 -2.73
CA LEU A 238 0.09 5.31 -4.18
C LEU A 238 0.26 3.96 -4.91
N GLN A 239 1.09 3.05 -4.38
CA GLN A 239 1.22 1.68 -4.93
C GLN A 239 -0.07 0.86 -4.84
N GLU A 240 -0.89 1.09 -3.81
CA GLU A 240 -2.10 0.31 -3.52
C GLU A 240 -3.36 0.92 -4.16
N LEU A 241 -3.38 2.21 -4.47
CA LEU A 241 -4.54 2.86 -5.10
C LEU A 241 -4.99 2.24 -6.44
N PRO A 242 -4.10 1.86 -7.38
CA PRO A 242 -4.53 1.35 -8.68
C PRO A 242 -5.37 0.07 -8.59
N ILE A 243 -5.05 -0.84 -7.66
CA ILE A 243 -5.84 -2.08 -7.51
C ILE A 243 -7.25 -1.78 -6.98
N ILE A 244 -7.40 -0.75 -6.12
CA ILE A 244 -8.70 -0.31 -5.64
C ILE A 244 -9.50 0.34 -6.76
N VAL A 245 -8.89 1.19 -7.59
CA VAL A 245 -9.58 1.78 -8.76
C VAL A 245 -10.07 0.71 -9.73
N VAL A 246 -9.27 -0.32 -10.00
CA VAL A 246 -9.68 -1.49 -10.80
C VAL A 246 -10.86 -2.22 -10.16
N LEU A 247 -10.86 -2.38 -8.83
CA LEU A 247 -11.97 -2.98 -8.09
C LEU A 247 -13.26 -2.15 -8.24
N MET A 248 -13.17 -0.82 -8.08
CA MET A 248 -14.33 0.07 -8.24
C MET A 248 -14.89 0.01 -9.66
N TYR A 249 -14.03 0.01 -10.68
CA TYR A 249 -14.47 -0.17 -12.07
C TYR A 249 -15.15 -1.53 -12.29
N THR A 250 -14.58 -2.59 -11.70
CA THR A 250 -15.12 -3.96 -11.85
C THR A 250 -16.51 -4.09 -11.24
N LEU A 251 -16.78 -3.44 -10.11
CA LEU A 251 -18.06 -3.49 -9.42
C LEU A 251 -19.10 -2.51 -10.00
N TYR A 252 -18.67 -1.32 -10.41
CA TYR A 252 -19.58 -0.20 -10.71
C TYR A 252 -19.42 0.36 -12.13
N LYS A 253 -19.06 -0.51 -13.09
CA LYS A 253 -18.69 -0.14 -14.46
C LYS A 253 -19.58 0.95 -15.06
N GLN A 254 -20.90 0.81 -14.99
CA GLN A 254 -21.84 1.76 -15.59
C GLN A 254 -21.75 3.16 -14.98
N ASN A 255 -21.44 3.26 -13.68
CA ASN A 255 -21.41 4.51 -12.93
C ASN A 255 -20.06 5.23 -13.05
N VAL A 256 -18.95 4.50 -13.22
CA VAL A 256 -17.59 5.06 -13.14
C VAL A 256 -16.80 4.99 -14.44
N HIS A 257 -17.42 4.57 -15.55
CA HIS A 257 -16.71 4.38 -16.82
C HIS A 257 -16.00 5.65 -17.31
N ASN A 258 -16.65 6.80 -17.21
CA ASN A 258 -16.04 8.06 -17.64
C ASN A 258 -14.98 8.54 -16.65
N ASP A 259 -15.25 8.43 -15.34
CA ASP A 259 -14.29 8.79 -14.29
C ASP A 259 -12.98 8.01 -14.41
N VAL A 260 -13.05 6.72 -14.72
CA VAL A 260 -11.87 5.85 -14.86
C VAL A 260 -11.08 6.16 -16.14
N MET A 261 -11.76 6.60 -17.21
CA MET A 261 -11.10 7.03 -18.45
C MET A 261 -10.19 8.25 -18.21
N GLU A 262 -10.58 9.17 -17.31
CA GLU A 262 -9.81 10.37 -16.97
C GLU A 262 -8.46 10.07 -16.29
N PHE A 263 -8.25 8.85 -15.78
CA PHE A 263 -6.95 8.45 -15.24
C PHE A 263 -5.88 8.26 -16.31
N ILE A 264 -6.26 7.98 -17.57
CA ILE A 264 -5.31 7.65 -18.64
C ILE A 264 -4.21 8.72 -18.79
N PRO A 265 -4.51 10.03 -18.98
CA PRO A 265 -3.47 11.05 -19.07
C PRO A 265 -2.63 11.16 -17.80
N LEU A 266 -3.24 11.02 -16.61
CA LEU A 266 -2.56 11.12 -15.32
C LEU A 266 -1.55 9.97 -15.11
N VAL A 267 -1.97 8.74 -15.42
CA VAL A 267 -1.16 7.53 -15.38
C VAL A 267 -0.02 7.61 -16.39
N MET A 268 -0.29 8.11 -17.60
CA MET A 268 0.72 8.31 -18.64
C MET A 268 1.80 9.33 -18.22
N THR A 269 1.41 10.45 -17.60
CA THR A 269 2.38 11.39 -17.03
C THR A 269 3.20 10.71 -15.94
N THR A 270 2.54 10.03 -15.00
CA THR A 270 3.18 9.41 -13.83
C THR A 270 4.28 8.41 -14.18
N ILE A 271 4.05 7.52 -15.16
CA ILE A 271 5.06 6.53 -15.58
C ILE A 271 6.29 7.17 -16.27
N THR A 272 6.20 8.44 -16.67
CA THR A 272 7.32 9.17 -17.30
C THR A 272 8.13 10.02 -16.32
N LEU A 273 7.63 10.21 -15.09
CA LEU A 273 8.31 10.99 -14.07
C LEU A 273 9.63 10.33 -13.66
N GLN A 274 10.66 11.13 -13.44
CA GLN A 274 11.98 10.65 -13.01
C GLN A 274 12.64 11.71 -12.12
N PRO A 275 13.39 11.30 -11.08
CA PRO A 275 14.27 12.22 -10.38
C PRO A 275 15.27 12.85 -11.35
N SER A 276 15.63 14.11 -11.09
CA SER A 276 16.66 14.77 -11.89
C SER A 276 18.00 14.05 -11.77
N VAL A 277 18.90 14.27 -12.75
CA VAL A 277 20.27 13.72 -12.67
C VAL A 277 20.97 14.25 -11.41
N ALA A 278 20.82 15.54 -11.11
CA ALA A 278 21.40 16.17 -9.93
C ALA A 278 20.92 15.53 -8.62
N HIS A 279 19.63 15.20 -8.50
CA HIS A 279 19.11 14.46 -7.34
C HIS A 279 19.75 13.08 -7.21
N ARG A 280 19.83 12.33 -8.31
CA ARG A 280 20.39 10.96 -8.30
C ARG A 280 21.88 10.91 -8.00
N GLU A 281 22.63 11.95 -8.37
CA GLU A 281 24.06 12.07 -8.09
C GLU A 281 24.36 12.60 -6.68
N ASN A 282 23.34 13.09 -5.97
CA ASN A 282 23.50 13.58 -4.60
C ASN A 282 23.85 12.41 -3.65
N PRO A 283 24.94 12.52 -2.85
CA PRO A 283 25.29 11.48 -1.88
C PRO A 283 24.22 11.20 -0.82
N LEU A 284 23.36 12.18 -0.54
CA LEU A 284 22.24 12.08 0.40
C LEU A 284 20.94 11.62 -0.26
N PHE A 285 21.00 11.16 -1.52
CA PHE A 285 19.84 10.64 -2.23
C PHE A 285 19.21 9.47 -1.50
N CYS A 286 17.93 9.63 -1.15
CA CYS A 286 17.19 8.62 -0.42
C CYS A 286 16.77 7.46 -1.33
N LYS A 287 17.60 6.41 -1.38
CA LYS A 287 17.33 5.21 -2.20
C LYS A 287 16.03 4.50 -1.83
N GLU A 288 15.64 4.49 -0.55
CA GLU A 288 14.39 3.86 -0.09
C GLU A 288 13.15 4.51 -0.72
N VAL A 289 13.07 5.85 -0.64
CA VAL A 289 12.00 6.63 -1.29
C VAL A 289 11.99 6.39 -2.80
N PHE A 290 13.16 6.28 -3.44
CA PHE A 290 13.23 5.96 -4.85
C PHE A 290 12.72 4.55 -5.19
N VAL A 291 12.98 3.56 -4.33
CA VAL A 291 12.43 2.21 -4.46
C VAL A 291 10.91 2.25 -4.35
N ASP A 292 10.35 2.97 -3.37
CA ASP A 292 8.90 3.09 -3.21
C ASP A 292 8.26 3.84 -4.38
N PHE A 293 8.91 4.89 -4.90
CA PHE A 293 8.47 5.62 -6.09
C PHE A 293 8.49 4.74 -7.34
N MET A 294 9.56 3.96 -7.56
CA MET A 294 9.65 3.00 -8.66
C MET A 294 8.56 1.93 -8.55
N GLY A 295 8.29 1.45 -7.33
CA GLY A 295 7.16 0.57 -7.05
C GLY A 295 5.83 1.19 -7.49
N ALA A 296 5.57 2.44 -7.12
CA ALA A 296 4.35 3.16 -7.50
C ALA A 296 4.21 3.30 -9.02
N GLN A 297 5.30 3.59 -9.74
CA GLN A 297 5.29 3.65 -11.20
C GLN A 297 5.00 2.28 -11.84
N ILE A 298 5.56 1.19 -11.31
CA ILE A 298 5.33 -0.17 -11.82
C ILE A 298 3.88 -0.61 -11.59
N LYS A 299 3.30 -0.31 -10.42
CA LYS A 299 1.87 -0.57 -10.15
C LYS A 299 0.98 0.28 -11.06
N THR A 300 1.36 1.54 -11.30
CA THR A 300 0.68 2.44 -12.23
C THR A 300 0.75 1.96 -13.68
N LEU A 301 1.90 1.43 -14.13
CA LEU A 301 2.04 0.78 -15.44
C LEU A 301 1.16 -0.47 -15.56
N SER A 302 1.09 -1.28 -14.49
CA SER A 302 0.22 -2.46 -14.44
C SER A 302 -1.26 -2.07 -14.56
N PHE A 303 -1.65 -0.96 -13.92
CA PHE A 303 -2.98 -0.39 -14.05
C PHE A 303 -3.25 0.11 -15.48
N LEU A 304 -2.29 0.76 -16.12
CA LEU A 304 -2.42 1.16 -17.52
C LEU A 304 -2.64 -0.04 -18.46
N ALA A 305 -1.99 -1.18 -18.19
CA ALA A 305 -2.21 -2.40 -18.95
C ALA A 305 -3.66 -2.91 -18.83
N TYR A 306 -4.27 -2.77 -17.65
CA TYR A 306 -5.69 -3.02 -17.46
C TYR A 306 -6.55 -2.03 -18.24
N LEU A 307 -6.28 -0.72 -18.13
CA LEU A 307 -7.03 0.33 -18.85
C LEU A 307 -6.97 0.16 -20.37
N ASN A 308 -5.84 -0.26 -20.92
CA ASN A 308 -5.69 -0.50 -22.36
C ASN A 308 -6.66 -1.57 -22.90
N ARG A 309 -7.07 -2.54 -22.08
CA ARG A 309 -8.06 -3.55 -22.50
C ARG A 309 -9.46 -2.95 -22.70
N ILE A 310 -9.73 -1.81 -22.07
CA ILE A 310 -11.04 -1.17 -22.01
C ILE A 310 -11.06 0.05 -22.95
N TYR A 311 -10.04 0.90 -22.87
CA TYR A 311 -9.98 2.21 -23.54
C TYR A 311 -8.86 2.26 -24.59
N LYS A 312 -8.81 1.25 -25.47
CA LYS A 312 -7.72 1.07 -26.46
C LYS A 312 -7.36 2.37 -27.20
N GLU A 313 -8.37 3.04 -27.75
CA GLU A 313 -8.17 4.27 -28.53
C GLU A 313 -7.63 5.43 -27.70
N ALA A 314 -8.15 5.62 -26.49
CA ALA A 314 -7.69 6.68 -25.59
C ALA A 314 -6.24 6.43 -25.15
N VAL A 315 -5.89 5.19 -24.83
CA VAL A 315 -4.50 4.82 -24.48
C VAL A 315 -3.56 4.99 -25.67
N ALA A 316 -3.98 4.61 -26.88
CA ALA A 316 -3.17 4.74 -28.09
C ALA A 316 -2.76 6.20 -28.39
N LYS A 317 -3.61 7.19 -28.07
CA LYS A 317 -3.29 8.61 -28.21
C LYS A 317 -2.07 9.06 -27.40
N HIS A 318 -1.72 8.33 -26.34
CA HIS A 318 -0.59 8.64 -25.45
C HIS A 318 0.56 7.61 -25.57
N ALA A 319 0.60 6.79 -26.62
CA ALA A 319 1.55 5.69 -26.75
C ALA A 319 3.04 6.13 -26.69
N THR A 320 3.36 7.35 -27.14
CA THR A 320 4.72 7.91 -27.05
C THR A 320 5.19 8.08 -25.61
N LEU A 321 4.30 8.54 -24.71
CA LEU A 321 4.59 8.66 -23.28
C LEU A 321 4.77 7.29 -22.63
N LEU A 322 3.92 6.31 -22.98
CA LEU A 322 4.05 4.93 -22.52
C LEU A 322 5.43 4.36 -22.82
N VAL A 323 5.88 4.49 -24.07
CA VAL A 323 7.19 4.01 -24.52
C VAL A 323 8.32 4.71 -23.73
N LYS A 324 8.26 6.05 -23.63
CA LYS A 324 9.24 6.84 -22.88
C LYS A 324 9.32 6.41 -21.41
N GLY A 325 8.16 6.26 -20.76
CA GLY A 325 8.06 5.86 -19.36
C GLY A 325 8.62 4.46 -19.13
N MET A 326 8.24 3.48 -19.96
CA MET A 326 8.77 2.12 -19.87
C MET A 326 10.29 2.07 -20.00
N LEU A 327 10.86 2.74 -21.00
CA LEU A 327 12.31 2.82 -21.17
C LEU A 327 12.98 3.43 -19.94
N GLY A 328 12.45 4.55 -19.47
CA GLY A 328 12.91 5.23 -18.27
C GLY A 328 12.96 4.31 -17.06
N MET A 329 11.87 3.60 -16.79
CA MET A 329 11.80 2.64 -15.69
C MET A 329 12.81 1.51 -15.85
N PHE A 330 12.98 0.94 -17.05
CA PHE A 330 13.98 -0.12 -17.28
C PHE A 330 15.42 0.36 -17.15
N THR A 331 15.71 1.61 -17.50
CA THR A 331 17.05 2.20 -17.36
C THR A 331 17.37 2.55 -15.91
N LEU A 332 16.38 3.01 -15.14
CA LEU A 332 16.59 3.52 -13.77
C LEU A 332 16.26 2.49 -12.68
N CYS A 333 15.66 1.35 -13.00
CA CYS A 333 15.29 0.33 -12.01
C CYS A 333 16.54 -0.15 -11.23
N PRO A 334 16.55 -0.05 -9.89
CA PRO A 334 17.69 -0.49 -9.08
C PRO A 334 18.04 -1.96 -9.31
N GLN A 335 19.32 -2.27 -9.54
CA GLN A 335 19.75 -3.64 -9.84
C GLN A 335 19.66 -4.55 -8.62
N GLU A 336 19.87 -3.99 -7.43
CA GLU A 336 19.88 -4.67 -6.15
C GLU A 336 18.47 -5.13 -5.74
N VAL A 337 17.43 -4.49 -6.26
CA VAL A 337 16.04 -4.72 -5.87
C VAL A 337 15.35 -5.67 -6.85
N ALA A 338 15.65 -6.96 -6.71
CA ALA A 338 15.18 -8.01 -7.62
C ALA A 338 13.65 -8.09 -7.77
N HIS A 339 12.89 -7.81 -6.70
CA HIS A 339 11.43 -7.90 -6.74
C HIS A 339 10.81 -6.84 -7.67
N LEU A 340 11.29 -5.59 -7.65
CA LEU A 340 10.81 -4.53 -8.55
C LEU A 340 11.11 -4.86 -10.01
N ARG A 341 12.30 -5.41 -10.31
CA ARG A 341 12.64 -5.85 -11.67
C ARG A 341 11.68 -6.93 -12.15
N LYS A 342 11.36 -7.91 -11.32
CA LYS A 342 10.37 -8.95 -11.63
C LYS A 342 8.99 -8.34 -11.92
N GLU A 343 8.51 -7.44 -11.07
CA GLU A 343 7.22 -6.78 -11.27
C GLU A 343 7.18 -5.91 -12.54
N LEU A 344 8.25 -5.16 -12.83
CA LEU A 344 8.37 -4.36 -14.05
C LEU A 344 8.33 -5.22 -15.31
N LEU A 345 9.00 -6.37 -15.32
CA LEU A 345 8.95 -7.34 -16.42
C LEU A 345 7.52 -7.87 -16.62
N ILE A 346 6.81 -8.19 -15.54
CA ILE A 346 5.42 -8.66 -15.60
C ILE A 346 4.52 -7.57 -16.19
N ALA A 347 4.63 -6.33 -15.71
CA ALA A 347 3.86 -5.19 -16.19
C ALA A 347 4.13 -4.90 -17.69
N ALA A 348 5.41 -4.86 -18.07
CA ALA A 348 5.84 -4.68 -19.45
C ALA A 348 5.31 -5.79 -20.37
N ARG A 349 5.29 -7.04 -19.92
CA ARG A 349 4.73 -8.16 -20.69
C ARG A 349 3.25 -7.93 -20.98
N HIS A 350 2.47 -7.47 -20.00
CA HIS A 350 1.05 -7.20 -20.19
C HIS A 350 0.80 -6.09 -21.22
N ILE A 351 1.64 -5.06 -21.25
CA ILE A 351 1.58 -4.01 -22.27
C ILE A 351 1.97 -4.55 -23.66
N LEU A 352 3.10 -5.24 -23.76
CA LEU A 352 3.65 -5.77 -25.02
C LEU A 352 2.80 -6.90 -25.62
N ALA A 353 1.93 -7.52 -24.85
CA ALA A 353 0.95 -8.49 -25.33
C ALA A 353 -0.26 -7.83 -26.03
N THR A 354 -0.31 -6.49 -26.09
CA THR A 354 -1.41 -5.74 -26.74
C THR A 354 -0.98 -5.14 -28.08
N ASP A 355 -1.96 -4.67 -28.86
CA ASP A 355 -1.77 -4.06 -30.18
C ASP A 355 -0.85 -2.81 -30.16
N LEU A 356 -0.62 -2.23 -28.97
CA LEU A 356 0.33 -1.12 -28.76
C LEU A 356 1.77 -1.49 -29.16
N ARG A 357 2.14 -2.77 -29.09
CA ARG A 357 3.46 -3.28 -29.51
C ARG A 357 3.74 -2.97 -30.97
N THR A 358 2.81 -3.29 -31.86
CA THR A 358 3.02 -3.28 -33.31
C THR A 358 3.07 -1.86 -33.86
N ASN A 359 2.24 -0.96 -33.33
CA ASN A 359 2.08 0.39 -33.90
C ASN A 359 3.12 1.42 -33.43
N HIS A 360 3.75 1.21 -32.27
CA HIS A 360 4.59 2.26 -31.64
C HIS A 360 5.95 1.78 -31.14
N PHE A 361 6.10 0.50 -30.75
CA PHE A 361 7.40 -0.04 -30.34
C PHE A 361 8.26 -0.49 -31.53
N ILE A 362 7.66 -0.84 -32.68
CA ILE A 362 8.39 -1.24 -33.90
C ILE A 362 9.19 -0.07 -34.50
N THR A 363 8.68 1.15 -34.38
CA THR A 363 9.32 2.39 -34.84
C THR A 363 10.43 2.91 -33.90
N MET A 364 10.72 2.22 -32.80
CA MET A 364 11.79 2.63 -31.88
C MET A 364 13.17 2.46 -32.53
N SER A 365 13.99 3.50 -32.48
CA SER A 365 15.36 3.39 -33.01
C SER A 365 16.17 2.35 -32.21
N PRO A 366 17.02 1.54 -32.87
CA PRO A 366 17.90 0.59 -32.20
C PRO A 366 18.81 1.21 -31.13
N LYS A 367 19.08 2.52 -31.20
CA LYS A 367 19.83 3.28 -30.18
C LYS A 367 19.08 3.38 -28.85
N VAL A 368 17.76 3.52 -28.89
CA VAL A 368 16.92 3.63 -27.69
C VAL A 368 16.76 2.27 -27.01
N LEU A 369 16.58 1.20 -27.78
CA LEU A 369 16.52 -0.17 -27.24
C LEU A 369 17.87 -0.63 -26.64
N LYS A 370 19.01 -0.02 -27.02
CA LYS A 370 20.30 -0.28 -26.38
C LYS A 370 20.36 0.22 -24.93
N GLN A 371 19.54 1.21 -24.56
CA GLN A 371 19.52 1.81 -23.20
C GLN A 371 18.70 0.98 -22.20
N ALA A 372 17.97 -0.03 -22.68
CA ALA A 372 17.14 -0.92 -21.87
C ALA A 372 17.27 -2.38 -22.40
N PRO A 373 18.38 -3.07 -22.10
CA PRO A 373 18.66 -4.39 -22.69
C PRO A 373 17.64 -5.47 -22.33
N LEU A 374 17.04 -5.40 -21.14
CA LEU A 374 15.96 -6.29 -20.72
C LEU A 374 14.70 -6.10 -21.56
N LEU A 375 14.28 -4.84 -21.80
CA LEU A 375 13.14 -4.53 -22.67
C LEU A 375 13.41 -4.97 -24.11
N ARG A 376 14.64 -4.78 -24.60
CA ARG A 376 15.07 -5.24 -25.91
C ARG A 376 15.03 -6.78 -26.03
N ALA A 377 15.44 -7.50 -25.00
CA ALA A 377 15.36 -8.96 -24.96
C ALA A 377 13.90 -9.42 -25.00
N MET A 378 13.04 -8.85 -24.16
CA MET A 378 11.60 -9.15 -24.15
C MET A 378 10.93 -8.88 -25.50
N TYR A 379 11.29 -7.79 -26.16
CA TYR A 379 10.78 -7.45 -27.49
C TYR A 379 11.14 -8.48 -28.57
N ARG A 380 12.30 -9.12 -28.47
CA ARG A 380 12.76 -10.14 -29.43
C ARG A 380 12.17 -11.53 -29.20
N MET A 381 11.57 -11.77 -28.03
CA MET A 381 10.94 -13.06 -27.71
C MET A 381 9.55 -13.18 -28.36
N ASN A 382 9.28 -14.35 -28.93
CA ASN A 382 7.97 -14.71 -29.48
C ASN A 382 6.94 -14.94 -28.35
N PRO A 383 5.63 -14.72 -28.57
CA PRO A 383 4.59 -14.89 -27.54
C PRO A 383 4.59 -16.25 -26.82
N GLN A 384 4.96 -17.32 -27.52
CA GLN A 384 5.10 -18.67 -26.94
C GLN A 384 6.33 -18.80 -26.01
N GLN A 385 7.44 -18.11 -26.32
CA GLN A 385 8.63 -18.04 -25.46
C GLN A 385 8.35 -17.23 -24.19
N HIS A 386 7.52 -16.17 -24.28
CA HIS A 386 7.04 -15.40 -23.13
C HIS A 386 6.22 -16.23 -22.12
N VAL A 387 5.38 -17.15 -22.62
CA VAL A 387 4.55 -18.03 -21.77
C VAL A 387 5.39 -19.12 -21.12
N ALA A 388 6.37 -19.69 -21.84
CA ALA A 388 7.29 -20.68 -21.30
C ALA A 388 8.18 -20.09 -20.19
N LEU A 389 8.73 -18.89 -20.38
CA LEU A 389 9.54 -18.13 -19.41
C LEU A 389 8.81 -17.90 -18.07
N MET A 390 7.50 -17.66 -18.12
CA MET A 390 6.69 -17.35 -16.95
C MET A 390 6.18 -18.59 -16.20
N LYS A 391 6.07 -19.74 -16.86
CA LYS A 391 5.69 -21.01 -16.22
C LYS A 391 6.81 -21.60 -15.36
N THR A 392 8.06 -21.26 -15.65
CA THR A 392 9.28 -21.70 -14.93
C THR A 392 9.90 -20.59 -14.09
N ALA A 393 9.09 -19.65 -13.58
CA ALA A 393 9.54 -18.47 -12.83
C ALA A 393 10.23 -18.83 -11.51
N ASP A 394 11.46 -19.29 -11.62
CA ASP A 394 12.39 -19.60 -10.56
C ASP A 394 13.62 -18.68 -10.65
N LYS A 395 14.28 -18.47 -9.52
CA LYS A 395 15.32 -17.44 -9.28
C LYS A 395 16.40 -17.37 -10.38
N LYS A 396 16.74 -18.52 -10.98
CA LYS A 396 17.75 -18.68 -12.05
C LYS A 396 17.42 -17.97 -13.37
N LEU A 397 16.17 -17.62 -13.65
CA LEU A 397 15.77 -17.03 -14.93
C LEU A 397 15.91 -15.51 -14.96
N VAL A 398 15.76 -14.83 -13.82
CA VAL A 398 16.13 -13.40 -13.74
C VAL A 398 17.63 -13.25 -13.99
N ASP A 399 18.43 -14.16 -13.44
CA ASP A 399 19.86 -14.24 -13.67
C ASP A 399 20.16 -14.62 -15.13
N SER A 400 19.47 -15.62 -15.70
CA SER A 400 19.67 -16.04 -17.09
C SER A 400 19.14 -15.04 -18.13
N VAL A 401 18.11 -14.24 -17.84
CA VAL A 401 17.66 -13.14 -18.71
C VAL A 401 18.62 -11.96 -18.61
N CYS A 402 19.19 -11.67 -17.43
CA CYS A 402 20.29 -10.73 -17.30
C CYS A 402 21.53 -11.22 -18.07
N GLU A 403 21.87 -12.50 -17.96
CA GLU A 403 23.05 -13.13 -18.58
C GLU A 403 22.89 -13.31 -20.10
N CYS A 404 21.71 -13.68 -20.58
CA CYS A 404 21.40 -13.79 -22.01
C CYS A 404 21.29 -12.40 -22.66
N ALA A 405 20.72 -11.41 -21.96
CA ALA A 405 20.73 -10.01 -22.41
C ALA A 405 22.17 -9.44 -22.40
N TYR A 406 22.99 -9.79 -21.41
CA TYR A 406 24.40 -9.41 -21.30
C TYR A 406 25.27 -10.07 -22.40
N ASN A 407 25.08 -11.35 -22.70
CA ASN A 407 25.80 -12.07 -23.75
C ASN A 407 25.39 -11.60 -25.16
N THR A 408 24.12 -11.23 -25.36
CA THR A 408 23.64 -10.62 -26.62
C THR A 408 24.21 -9.21 -26.85
N LEU A 409 24.55 -8.47 -25.78
CA LEU A 409 25.20 -7.16 -25.85
C LEU A 409 26.71 -7.26 -26.16
N LYS A 410 27.37 -8.34 -25.76
CA LYS A 410 28.81 -8.52 -25.94
C LYS A 410 29.23 -8.93 -27.37
N GLY A 411 28.26 -9.11 -28.28
CA GLY A 411 28.53 -9.40 -29.69
C GLY A 411 29.17 -10.77 -29.85
N GLY A 412 28.37 -11.82 -29.70
CA GLY A 412 28.80 -13.19 -30.00
C GLY A 412 27.60 -14.11 -30.16
N CYS A 413 27.02 -14.12 -31.35
CA CYS A 413 26.37 -15.32 -31.86
C CYS A 413 27.11 -15.70 -33.15
N HIS A 414 27.93 -16.74 -33.04
CA HIS A 414 27.95 -17.79 -34.04
C HIS A 414 26.67 -18.62 -33.91
#